data_AF-A0A9N9QL24-F1
#
_entry.id   AF-A0A9N9QL24-F1
#
_cell.length_a   1.000
_cell.length_b   1.000
_cell.length_c   1.000
_cell.angle_alpha   90.00
_cell.angle_beta   90.00
_cell.angle_gamma   90.00
#
_symmetry.space_group_name_H-M   'P 1'
#
loop_
_entity.id
_entity.type
_entity.pdbx_description
1 polymer ?
#
loop_
_entity_poly.entity_id
_entity_poly.type
_entity_poly.pdbx_seq_one_letter_code
_entity_poly.pdbx_strand_id
1 'polypeptide(L)'
;MPINLDSYKKISAVDYSTLFGQEIVAAGYGITKHSHGNVFASTFHLNKNLQVLKFLVRKCSEKGTDVIRPNMCLSPRCGGTSVACGGDSGGPLLHPSGIVGVLTASSSFGCRPDFKAHGYTLDFGIATPVSPYIQWIHDTIK
;
A
#
# COMPACT_ATOMS: atom_id res chain seq x y z
N MET A 1 18.34 0.59 19.55
CA MET A 1 18.41 -0.88 19.73
C MET A 1 17.57 -1.52 18.63
N PRO A 2 18.08 -2.54 17.92
CA PRO A 2 17.25 -3.26 16.95
C PRO A 2 16.07 -3.89 17.69
N ILE A 3 14.86 -3.67 17.17
CA ILE A 3 13.65 -4.31 17.70
C ILE A 3 13.77 -5.80 17.37
N ASN A 4 13.87 -6.64 18.40
CA ASN A 4 13.85 -8.08 18.21
C ASN A 4 12.40 -8.51 17.97
N LEU A 5 12.13 -9.13 16.83
CA LEU A 5 10.78 -9.59 16.49
C LEU A 5 10.65 -11.08 16.83
N ASP A 6 9.57 -11.43 17.53
CA ASP A 6 9.26 -12.83 17.87
C ASP A 6 8.73 -13.62 16.67
N SER A 7 8.25 -12.92 15.65
CA SER A 7 7.71 -13.52 14.43
C SER A 7 8.07 -12.69 13.20
N TYR A 8 8.30 -13.40 12.11
CA TYR A 8 8.66 -12.83 10.82
C TYR A 8 7.68 -13.34 9.77
N LYS A 9 7.38 -12.50 8.78
CA LYS A 9 6.61 -12.92 7.62
C LYS A 9 7.54 -12.96 6.41
N LYS A 10 7.51 -14.07 5.68
CA LYS A 10 8.31 -14.25 4.47
C LYS A 10 7.89 -13.28 3.37
N ILE A 11 8.86 -12.86 2.55
CA ILE A 11 8.59 -12.22 1.26
C ILE A 11 8.05 -13.29 0.30
N SER A 12 6.98 -12.96 -0.42
CA SER A 12 6.30 -13.89 -1.30
C SER A 12 6.87 -13.84 -2.72
N ALA A 13 7.29 -14.99 -3.24
CA ALA A 13 7.72 -15.16 -4.63
C ALA A 13 6.58 -15.41 -5.62
N VAL A 14 5.33 -15.31 -5.16
CA VAL A 14 4.15 -15.43 -6.02
C VAL A 14 4.20 -14.32 -7.08
N ASP A 15 4.00 -14.70 -8.34
CA ASP A 15 3.88 -13.72 -9.42
C ASP A 15 2.75 -12.74 -9.06
N TYR A 16 3.11 -11.46 -8.97
CA TYR A 16 2.19 -10.42 -8.53
C TYR A 16 0.98 -10.27 -9.45
N SER A 17 1.11 -10.67 -10.72
CA SER A 17 -0.01 -10.64 -11.67
C SER A 17 -1.16 -11.57 -11.24
N THR A 18 -0.86 -12.66 -10.53
CA THR A 18 -1.86 -13.61 -10.01
C THR A 18 -2.64 -13.08 -8.82
N LEU A 19 -2.17 -11.98 -8.22
CA LEU A 19 -2.82 -11.34 -7.08
C LEU A 19 -3.94 -10.40 -7.52
N PHE A 20 -4.08 -10.08 -8.81
CA PHE A 20 -5.19 -9.26 -9.29
C PHE A 20 -6.54 -9.89 -8.92
N GLY A 21 -7.41 -9.09 -8.28
CA GLY A 21 -8.69 -9.52 -7.73
C GLY A 21 -8.62 -10.09 -6.31
N GLN A 22 -7.43 -10.31 -5.73
CA GLN A 22 -7.28 -10.85 -4.39
C GLN A 22 -7.29 -9.76 -3.32
N GLU A 23 -7.74 -10.13 -2.12
CA GLU A 23 -7.72 -9.25 -0.94
C GLU A 23 -6.33 -9.26 -0.29
N ILE A 24 -5.82 -8.08 0.02
CA ILE A 24 -4.59 -7.89 0.79
C ILE A 24 -4.85 -6.94 1.96
N VAL A 25 -3.94 -7.00 2.93
CA VAL A 25 -3.95 -6.11 4.09
C VAL A 25 -2.71 -5.22 4.03
N ALA A 26 -2.89 -3.90 4.02
CA ALA A 26 -1.81 -2.96 4.27
C ALA A 26 -1.78 -2.59 5.76
N ALA A 27 -0.59 -2.39 6.30
CA ALA A 27 -0.42 -1.93 7.67
C ALA A 27 0.52 -0.71 7.72
N GLY A 28 0.17 0.30 8.50
CA GLY A 28 0.93 1.54 8.56
C GLY A 28 0.51 2.48 9.68
N TYR A 29 1.29 3.55 9.87
CA TYR A 29 1.05 4.59 10.87
C TYR A 29 0.70 5.93 10.21
N GLY A 30 0.18 5.88 8.98
CA GLY A 30 -0.21 7.05 8.21
C GLY A 30 -1.31 7.88 8.86
N ILE A 31 -1.49 9.08 8.34
CA ILE A 31 -2.61 9.93 8.72
C ILE A 31 -3.93 9.33 8.26
N THR A 32 -5.00 9.56 9.02
CA THR A 32 -6.35 8.99 8.77
C THR A 32 -7.39 10.05 8.44
N LYS A 33 -7.00 11.33 8.57
CA LYS A 33 -7.80 12.50 8.24
C LYS A 33 -6.84 13.48 7.56
N HIS A 34 -7.14 13.83 6.32
CA HIS A 34 -6.42 14.89 5.61
C HIS A 34 -7.25 16.16 5.71
N SER A 35 -6.75 17.17 6.43
CA SER A 35 -7.19 18.55 6.23
C SER A 35 -6.24 19.13 5.19
N HIS A 36 -6.78 19.67 4.09
CA HIS A 36 -6.00 20.35 3.05
C HIS A 36 -4.95 21.28 3.68
N GLY A 37 -3.66 21.07 3.38
CA GLY A 37 -2.59 22.03 3.68
C GLY A 37 -1.47 21.59 4.63
N ASN A 38 -1.61 20.49 5.39
CA ASN A 38 -0.55 20.05 6.31
C ASN A 38 0.10 18.74 5.88
N VAL A 39 1.24 18.86 5.19
CA VAL A 39 2.15 17.76 4.86
C VAL A 39 2.92 17.37 6.13
N PHE A 40 2.44 16.37 6.86
CA PHE A 40 3.24 15.78 7.93
C PHE A 40 4.18 14.72 7.34
N ALA A 41 5.41 15.12 7.06
CA ALA A 41 6.48 14.22 6.59
C ALA A 41 6.93 13.21 7.67
N SER A 42 6.60 13.45 8.95
CA SER A 42 6.86 12.51 10.05
C SER A 42 5.59 12.24 10.84
N THR A 43 5.06 11.02 10.71
CA THR A 43 3.91 10.55 11.50
C THR A 43 4.31 10.06 12.89
N PHE A 44 5.61 9.94 13.18
CA PHE A 44 6.11 9.45 14.47
C PHE A 44 5.59 10.29 15.66
N HIS A 45 5.50 11.61 15.47
CA HIS A 45 5.00 12.53 16.50
C HIS A 45 3.48 12.46 16.72
N LEU A 46 2.74 11.78 15.85
CA LEU A 46 1.28 11.66 15.96
C LEU A 46 0.84 10.63 17.01
N ASN A 47 1.78 9.81 17.50
CA ASN A 47 1.53 8.73 18.47
C ASN A 47 0.27 7.91 18.14
N LYS A 48 0.13 7.53 16.86
CA LYS A 48 -1.04 6.82 16.37
C LYS A 48 -0.88 5.32 16.53
N ASN A 49 -2.02 4.66 16.75
CA ASN A 49 -2.11 3.21 16.67
C ASN A 49 -1.89 2.74 15.23
N LEU A 50 -1.42 1.50 15.09
CA LEU A 50 -1.28 0.84 13.80
C LEU A 50 -2.63 0.80 13.07
N GLN A 51 -2.65 1.29 11.84
CA GLN A 51 -3.79 1.20 10.94
C GLN A 51 -3.69 -0.08 10.13
N VAL A 52 -4.81 -0.78 9.98
CA VAL A 52 -4.93 -2.00 9.19
C VAL A 52 -5.98 -1.75 8.12
N LEU A 53 -5.52 -1.69 6.87
CA LEU A 53 -6.33 -1.31 5.71
C LEU A 53 -6.51 -2.52 4.80
N LYS A 54 -7.72 -2.75 4.33
CA LYS A 54 -8.04 -3.86 3.42
C LYS A 54 -8.25 -3.35 2.01
N PHE A 55 -7.56 -3.96 1.06
CA PHE A 55 -7.66 -3.61 -0.35
C PHE A 55 -7.87 -4.84 -1.21
N LEU A 56 -8.46 -4.62 -2.38
CA LEU A 56 -8.37 -5.51 -3.52
C LEU A 56 -7.25 -5.03 -4.42
N VAL A 57 -6.42 -5.96 -4.86
CA VAL A 57 -5.36 -5.68 -5.84
C VAL A 57 -5.98 -5.63 -7.23
N ARG A 58 -5.60 -4.64 -8.04
CA ARG A 58 -6.03 -4.50 -9.43
C ARG A 58 -4.88 -4.09 -10.33
N LYS A 59 -5.07 -4.28 -11.63
CA LYS A 59 -4.22 -3.68 -12.65
C LYS A 59 -4.42 -2.16 -12.65
N CYS A 60 -3.32 -1.41 -12.59
CA CYS A 60 -3.33 0.04 -12.71
C CYS A 60 -3.80 0.48 -14.10
N SER A 61 -4.46 1.64 -14.17
CA SER A 61 -4.86 2.24 -15.46
C SER A 61 -3.63 2.60 -16.30
N GLU A 62 -3.66 2.30 -17.59
CA GLU A 62 -2.59 2.66 -18.53
C GLU A 62 -2.70 4.12 -19.03
N LYS A 63 -3.79 4.81 -18.70
CA LYS A 63 -4.02 6.19 -19.13
C LYS A 63 -3.46 7.20 -18.13
N GLY A 64 -2.51 8.02 -18.59
CA GLY A 64 -2.24 9.35 -18.02
C GLY A 64 -1.29 9.43 -16.83
N THR A 65 -0.53 8.38 -16.50
CA THR A 65 0.49 8.46 -15.44
C THR A 65 1.75 7.68 -15.83
N ASP A 66 2.92 8.31 -15.69
CA ASP A 66 4.23 7.66 -15.73
C ASP A 66 4.42 6.81 -14.45
N VAL A 67 3.58 5.80 -14.28
CA VAL A 67 3.72 4.89 -13.14
C VAL A 67 4.88 3.95 -13.43
N ILE A 68 5.89 4.01 -12.56
CA ILE A 68 7.01 3.07 -12.58
C ILE A 68 6.44 1.65 -12.50
N ARG A 69 6.86 0.80 -13.44
CA ARG A 69 6.49 -0.62 -13.51
C ARG A 69 7.65 -1.45 -12.97
N PRO A 70 7.38 -2.63 -12.38
CA PRO A 70 6.08 -3.24 -12.13
C PRO A 70 5.30 -2.55 -11.00
N ASN A 71 3.97 -2.57 -11.07
CA ASN A 71 3.10 -1.95 -10.06
C ASN A 71 1.81 -2.75 -9.84
N MET A 72 1.22 -2.55 -8.67
CA MET A 72 -0.10 -3.02 -8.27
C MET A 72 -0.90 -1.82 -7.80
N CYS A 73 -2.14 -1.71 -8.27
CA CYS A 73 -3.05 -0.70 -7.76
C CYS A 73 -4.00 -1.29 -6.74
N LEU A 74 -4.43 -0.47 -5.79
CA LEU A 74 -5.22 -0.88 -4.65
C LEU A 74 -6.56 -0.15 -4.67
N SER A 75 -7.63 -0.93 -4.57
CA SER A 75 -8.99 -0.40 -4.40
C SER A 75 -9.52 -0.83 -3.04
N PRO A 76 -10.10 0.09 -2.25
CA PRO A 76 -10.75 -0.26 -1.00
C PRO A 76 -11.97 -1.12 -1.30
N ARG A 77 -12.29 -2.01 -0.37
CA ARG A 77 -13.55 -2.76 -0.43
C ARG A 77 -14.74 -1.79 -0.40
N CYS A 78 -15.83 -2.11 -1.09
CA CYS A 78 -17.08 -1.36 -0.98
C CYS A 78 -17.49 -1.21 0.49
N GLY A 79 -17.84 0.01 0.91
CA GLY A 79 -18.14 0.33 2.30
C GLY A 79 -16.92 0.53 3.21
N GLY A 80 -15.70 0.38 2.68
CA GLY A 80 -14.48 0.79 3.38
C GLY A 80 -14.48 2.29 3.66
N THR A 81 -14.04 2.67 4.85
CA THR A 81 -14.07 4.07 5.32
C THR A 81 -12.70 4.74 5.33
N SER A 82 -11.63 3.96 5.09
CA SER A 82 -10.24 4.41 5.17
C SER A 82 -9.45 3.86 3.99
N VAL A 83 -8.49 4.66 3.51
CA VAL A 83 -7.56 4.32 2.43
C VAL A 83 -6.14 4.66 2.86
N ALA A 84 -5.16 4.20 2.09
CA ALA A 84 -3.76 4.54 2.30
C ALA A 84 -3.60 6.07 2.27
N CYS A 85 -2.70 6.61 3.09
CA CYS A 85 -2.45 8.03 3.12
C CYS A 85 -0.98 8.37 3.40
N GLY A 86 -0.69 9.67 3.53
CA GLY A 86 0.64 10.16 3.89
C GLY A 86 1.17 9.48 5.15
N GLY A 87 2.40 8.94 5.06
CA GLY A 87 3.04 8.18 6.13
C GLY A 87 2.78 6.67 6.11
N ASP A 88 1.93 6.15 5.21
CA ASP A 88 1.83 4.70 4.97
C ASP A 88 2.83 4.20 3.90
N SER A 89 3.50 5.11 3.19
CA SER A 89 4.54 4.77 2.21
C SER A 89 5.68 3.96 2.84
N GLY A 90 6.14 2.92 2.16
CA GLY A 90 7.07 1.91 2.70
C GLY A 90 6.39 0.80 3.52
N GLY A 91 5.10 0.94 3.84
CA GLY A 91 4.34 -0.06 4.59
C GLY A 91 4.15 -1.37 3.82
N PRO A 92 4.11 -2.53 4.51
CA PRO A 92 3.98 -3.82 3.87
C PRO A 92 2.55 -4.10 3.40
N LEU A 93 2.43 -4.77 2.26
CA LEU A 93 1.19 -5.43 1.82
C LEU A 93 1.26 -6.92 2.14
N LEU A 94 0.29 -7.38 2.91
CA LEU A 94 0.21 -8.71 3.49
C LEU A 94 -0.86 -9.53 2.76
N HIS A 95 -0.46 -10.70 2.29
CA HIS A 95 -1.31 -11.73 1.70
C HIS A 95 -1.09 -13.06 2.48
N PRO A 96 -1.98 -14.06 2.38
CA PRO A 96 -1.71 -15.40 2.93
C PRO A 96 -0.40 -16.02 2.41
N SER A 97 0.03 -15.68 1.19
CA SER A 97 1.29 -16.16 0.63
C SER A 97 2.56 -15.48 1.18
N GLY A 98 2.43 -14.39 1.95
CA GLY A 98 3.55 -13.61 2.49
C GLY A 98 3.39 -12.10 2.33
N ILE A 99 4.50 -11.36 2.42
CA ILE A 99 4.57 -9.96 2.00
C ILE A 99 4.63 -9.96 0.48
N VAL A 100 3.71 -9.26 -0.18
CA VAL A 100 3.56 -9.27 -1.65
C VAL A 100 3.87 -7.94 -2.30
N GLY A 101 3.95 -6.87 -1.52
CA GLY A 101 4.20 -5.54 -2.03
C GLY A 101 4.61 -4.57 -0.93
N VAL A 102 5.12 -3.43 -1.36
CA VAL A 102 5.41 -2.27 -0.52
C VAL A 102 4.55 -1.12 -1.04
N LEU A 103 3.83 -0.47 -0.14
CA LEU A 103 2.98 0.67 -0.49
C LEU A 103 3.86 1.86 -0.90
N THR A 104 3.58 2.48 -2.03
CA THR A 104 4.36 3.59 -2.58
C THR A 104 3.64 4.91 -2.40
N ALA A 105 2.46 5.02 -3.00
CA ALA A 105 1.70 6.27 -3.06
C ALA A 105 0.22 6.03 -2.78
N SER A 106 -0.48 7.08 -2.37
CA SER A 106 -1.92 7.10 -2.16
C SER A 106 -2.58 8.17 -3.03
N SER A 107 -3.91 8.14 -3.10
CA SER A 107 -4.70 9.19 -3.74
C SER A 107 -4.39 10.57 -3.13
N SER A 108 -4.28 11.59 -3.99
CA SER A 108 -4.13 13.00 -3.59
C SER A 108 -5.43 13.61 -3.05
N PHE A 109 -6.57 12.94 -3.22
CA PHE A 109 -7.90 13.42 -2.83
C PHE A 109 -8.23 13.21 -1.34
N GLY A 110 -7.25 12.76 -0.54
CA GLY A 110 -7.34 12.63 0.92
C GLY A 110 -7.37 11.19 1.42
N CYS A 111 -7.36 11.02 2.76
CA CYS A 111 -7.27 9.71 3.42
C CYS A 111 -8.61 8.95 3.52
N ARG A 112 -9.63 9.37 2.78
CA ARG A 112 -10.96 8.75 2.78
C ARG A 112 -11.39 8.43 1.35
N PRO A 113 -12.06 7.31 1.13
CA PRO A 113 -12.58 7.01 -0.18
C PRO A 113 -13.80 7.89 -0.46
N ASP A 114 -13.66 8.85 -1.37
CA ASP A 114 -14.79 9.56 -1.94
C ASP A 114 -15.22 8.89 -3.25
N PHE A 115 -16.19 7.99 -3.13
CA PHE A 115 -16.77 7.27 -4.26
C PHE A 115 -17.76 8.12 -5.08
N LYS A 116 -18.13 9.31 -4.61
CA LYS A 116 -19.13 10.17 -5.26
C LYS A 116 -18.50 11.19 -6.21
N ALA A 117 -17.24 11.58 -5.98
CA ALA A 117 -16.64 12.70 -6.68
C ALA A 117 -16.27 12.41 -8.15
N HIS A 118 -15.92 11.17 -8.53
CA HIS A 118 -15.36 10.93 -9.86
C HIS A 118 -15.77 9.56 -10.42
N GLY A 119 -16.40 9.54 -11.59
CA GLY A 119 -16.81 8.34 -12.35
C GLY A 119 -15.65 7.48 -12.89
N TYR A 120 -14.50 7.50 -12.22
CA TYR A 120 -13.34 6.69 -12.51
C TYR A 120 -13.06 5.79 -11.30
N THR A 121 -12.64 4.55 -11.58
CA THR A 121 -12.08 3.65 -10.58
C THR A 121 -10.77 4.25 -10.07
N LEU A 122 -10.85 5.08 -9.03
CA LEU A 122 -9.70 5.72 -8.42
C LEU A 122 -8.80 4.63 -7.82
N ASP A 123 -7.54 4.65 -8.21
CA ASP A 123 -6.49 3.91 -7.52
C ASP A 123 -6.24 4.63 -6.19
N PHE A 124 -6.71 4.03 -5.09
CA PHE A 124 -6.58 4.62 -3.75
C PHE A 124 -5.21 4.30 -3.11
N GLY A 125 -4.43 3.43 -3.75
CA GLY A 125 -3.04 3.20 -3.46
C GLY A 125 -2.32 2.60 -4.67
N ILE A 126 -1.03 2.87 -4.77
CA ILE A 126 -0.10 2.24 -5.71
C ILE A 126 0.97 1.56 -4.90
N ALA A 127 1.29 0.32 -5.24
CA ALA A 127 2.28 -0.48 -4.55
C ALA A 127 3.27 -1.10 -5.53
N THR A 128 4.51 -1.21 -5.09
CA THR A 128 5.57 -1.94 -5.79
C THR A 128 5.46 -3.41 -5.39
N PRO A 129 5.23 -4.34 -6.33
CA PRO A 129 5.24 -5.76 -6.03
C PRO A 129 6.64 -6.22 -5.70
N VAL A 130 6.78 -7.14 -4.73
CA VAL A 130 8.10 -7.63 -4.31
C VAL A 130 8.65 -8.76 -5.18
N SER A 131 7.79 -9.56 -5.82
CA SER A 131 8.23 -10.76 -6.54
C SER A 131 9.25 -10.51 -7.64
N PRO A 132 9.18 -9.43 -8.44
CA PRO A 132 10.21 -9.12 -9.44
C PRO A 132 11.57 -8.74 -8.85
N TYR A 133 11.63 -8.41 -7.55
CA TYR A 133 12.84 -7.91 -6.89
C TYR A 133 13.47 -8.93 -5.93
N ILE A 134 12.93 -10.13 -5.80
CA ILE A 134 13.41 -11.12 -4.81
C ILE A 134 14.88 -11.45 -5.01
N GLN A 135 15.32 -11.64 -6.25
CA GLN A 135 16.72 -11.92 -6.56
C GLN A 135 17.63 -10.78 -6.08
N TRP A 136 17.27 -9.53 -6.45
CA TRP A 136 18.01 -8.34 -6.04
C TRP A 136 18.05 -8.17 -4.51
N ILE A 137 16.92 -8.37 -3.83
CA ILE A 137 16.84 -8.30 -2.36
C ILE A 137 17.79 -9.34 -1.75
N HIS A 138 17.70 -10.59 -2.20
CA HIS A 138 18.52 -11.67 -1.69
C HIS A 138 20.02 -11.44 -1.90
N ASP A 139 20.41 -10.88 -3.05
CA ASP A 139 21.82 -10.59 -3.34
C ASP A 139 22.34 -9.37 -2.57
N THR A 140 21.47 -8.47 -2.13
CA THR A 140 21.82 -7.27 -1.37
C THR A 140 21.96 -7.52 0.13
N ILE A 141 21.19 -8.48 0.68
CA ILE A 141 21.18 -8.77 2.13
C ILE A 141 22.19 -9.85 2.55
N LYS A 142 22.89 -10.45 1.59
CA LYS A 142 24.04 -11.31 1.87
C LYS A 142 25.24 -10.48 2.30
#